data_AF-A0A349D211-F1
#
_entry.id   AF-A0A349D211-F1
#
_cell.length_a   1.000
_cell.length_b   1.000
_cell.length_c   1.000
_cell.angle_alpha   90.00
_cell.angle_beta   90.00
_cell.angle_gamma   90.00
#
_symmetry.space_group_name_H-M   'P 1'
#
loop_
_entity.id
_entity.type
_entity.pdbx_description
1 polymer ?
#
loop_
_entity_poly.entity_id
_entity_poly.type
_entity_poly.pdbx_seq_one_letter_code
_entity_poly.pdbx_strand_id
1 'polypeptide(L)'
;MRFAFRCSTAFGFLALAVPMLVSAASLNDFTSDAELFKSEIDTSQQESADQALDQAAEQSKELFPDRSSEVGTGATKRTLEEDPVFLTVRVEDFPVVLKDVPKVEWFAPYVRDTAERGILAGYRDVNGLPTGQFGPADHLTIEQLAKIAVVAAGIDTAACAGSGVLKNSSAVDRWSAPYILCAETNGWAVFSDGSVPVRKLASRSEVVVTLLQAFSLPVSGETSQRFSDVGASTEFAAAIERAAQDGIVAGYTDVQGNPTGTFGPADPVLRAEMAKIVSLALQLYGGR
;
A
#
# COMPACT_ATOMS: atom_id res chain seq x y z
N MET A 1 17.74 -38.54 -68.46
CA MET A 1 18.12 -37.98 -69.78
C MET A 1 17.80 -36.49 -69.70
N ARG A 2 18.80 -35.60 -69.50
CA ARG A 2 19.54 -34.83 -70.54
C ARG A 2 18.58 -34.08 -71.49
N PHE A 3 18.59 -32.76 -71.66
CA PHE A 3 19.71 -31.89 -72.03
C PHE A 3 19.41 -30.40 -71.74
N ALA A 4 20.46 -29.64 -71.44
CA ALA A 4 20.51 -28.17 -71.47
C ALA A 4 20.67 -27.65 -72.91
N PHE A 5 20.32 -26.37 -73.19
CA PHE A 5 21.12 -25.50 -74.08
C PHE A 5 20.76 -24.00 -73.91
N ARG A 6 21.81 -23.18 -73.92
CA ARG A 6 21.91 -21.70 -73.85
C ARG A 6 21.64 -21.01 -75.21
N CYS A 7 21.31 -19.71 -75.18
CA CYS A 7 21.80 -18.63 -76.08
C CYS A 7 21.35 -17.27 -75.48
N SER A 8 22.16 -16.27 -75.07
CA SER A 8 23.11 -15.36 -75.80
C SER A 8 22.43 -14.64 -76.98
N THR A 9 22.33 -13.31 -77.10
CA THR A 9 23.34 -12.20 -77.10
C THR A 9 22.60 -10.83 -76.96
N ALA A 10 23.04 -9.88 -76.13
CA ALA A 10 23.99 -8.76 -76.35
C ALA A 10 23.42 -7.49 -77.03
N PHE A 11 23.45 -6.35 -76.32
CA PHE A 11 23.84 -5.02 -76.84
C PHE A 11 24.25 -4.13 -75.67
N GLY A 12 25.50 -3.69 -75.67
CA GLY A 12 26.06 -2.81 -74.64
C GLY A 12 25.95 -1.34 -75.00
N PHE A 13 26.10 -0.46 -74.01
CA PHE A 13 26.87 0.78 -74.13
C PHE A 13 27.39 1.23 -72.76
N LEU A 14 28.65 1.65 -72.81
CA LEU A 14 29.55 2.09 -71.75
C LEU A 14 29.19 3.52 -71.29
N ALA A 15 29.11 3.81 -69.98
CA ALA A 15 29.46 5.13 -69.42
C ALA A 15 29.51 5.15 -67.87
N LEU A 16 30.72 5.42 -67.37
CA LEU A 16 31.07 6.19 -66.17
C LEU A 16 30.67 5.67 -64.77
N ALA A 17 31.70 5.19 -64.08
CA ALA A 17 31.75 5.02 -62.64
C ALA A 17 31.72 6.36 -61.90
N VAL A 18 30.88 6.45 -60.86
CA VAL A 18 31.06 7.35 -59.71
C VAL A 18 30.91 6.48 -58.47
N PRO A 19 31.95 6.31 -57.63
CA PRO A 19 31.78 5.61 -56.37
C PRO A 19 31.06 6.53 -55.38
N MET A 20 29.80 6.22 -55.06
CA MET A 20 29.19 6.75 -53.84
C MET A 20 29.76 5.98 -52.65
N LEU A 21 30.75 6.57 -51.99
CA LEU A 21 31.08 6.27 -50.60
C LEU A 21 29.90 6.70 -49.75
N VAL A 22 29.03 5.76 -49.37
CA VAL A 22 28.15 5.95 -48.22
C VAL A 22 29.00 5.71 -46.98
N SER A 23 29.38 6.80 -46.32
CA SER A 23 29.96 6.75 -44.98
C SER A 23 28.94 6.13 -44.03
N ALA A 24 29.31 5.02 -43.39
CA ALA A 24 28.60 4.47 -42.24
C ALA A 24 28.84 5.39 -41.04
N ALA A 25 28.10 6.49 -40.98
CA ALA A 25 28.01 7.33 -39.81
C ALA A 25 26.74 6.96 -39.01
N SER A 26 27.00 6.39 -37.83
CA SER A 26 26.16 6.36 -36.63
C SER A 26 24.77 5.71 -36.71
N LEU A 27 24.73 4.40 -36.41
CA LEU A 27 23.56 3.74 -35.79
C LEU A 27 23.63 3.78 -34.25
N ASN A 28 24.61 4.47 -33.67
CA ASN A 28 24.77 4.60 -32.21
C ASN A 28 23.97 5.79 -31.64
N ASP A 29 23.48 6.70 -32.49
CA ASP A 29 22.72 7.89 -32.05
C ASP A 29 21.28 7.54 -31.64
N PHE A 30 20.66 6.59 -32.34
CA PHE A 30 19.26 6.24 -32.08
C PHE A 30 19.06 5.39 -30.81
N THR A 31 20.08 4.65 -30.38
CA THR A 31 20.05 3.88 -29.13
C THR A 31 20.29 4.76 -27.90
N SER A 32 21.09 5.82 -28.05
CA SER A 32 21.33 6.81 -26.99
C SER A 32 20.03 7.53 -26.62
N ASP A 33 19.27 7.97 -27.62
CA ASP A 33 18.01 8.69 -27.40
C ASP A 33 16.91 7.80 -26.79
N ALA A 34 16.88 6.51 -27.13
CA ALA A 34 15.91 5.57 -26.56
C ALA A 34 16.20 5.24 -25.08
N GLU A 35 17.47 5.17 -24.68
CA GLU A 35 17.86 5.01 -23.27
C GLU A 35 17.60 6.29 -22.46
N LEU A 36 17.81 7.46 -23.07
CA LEU A 36 17.47 8.76 -22.48
C LEU A 36 15.96 8.85 -22.21
N PHE A 37 15.13 8.57 -23.21
CA PHE A 37 13.66 8.58 -23.07
C PHE A 37 13.15 7.57 -22.03
N LYS A 38 13.80 6.41 -21.91
CA LYS A 38 13.44 5.42 -20.87
C LYS A 38 13.79 5.93 -19.48
N SER A 39 14.98 6.53 -19.31
CA SER A 39 15.39 7.12 -18.03
C SER A 39 14.49 8.29 -17.60
N GLU A 40 13.97 9.04 -18.56
CA GLU A 40 13.09 10.18 -18.34
C GLU A 40 11.66 9.74 -17.99
N ILE A 41 11.17 8.65 -18.59
CA ILE A 41 9.91 8.01 -18.19
C ILE A 41 10.03 7.41 -16.78
N ASP A 42 11.10 6.68 -16.47
CA ASP A 42 11.32 6.09 -15.14
C ASP A 42 11.45 7.19 -14.07
N THR A 43 12.12 8.29 -14.39
CA THR A 43 12.23 9.46 -13.51
C THR A 43 10.88 10.14 -13.31
N SER A 44 10.06 10.29 -14.35
CA SER A 44 8.71 10.86 -14.24
C SER A 44 7.75 9.99 -13.41
N GLN A 45 7.85 8.66 -13.52
CA GLN A 45 7.07 7.74 -12.69
C GLN A 45 7.53 7.76 -11.24
N GLN A 46 8.83 7.89 -11.02
CA GLN A 46 9.41 8.01 -9.70
C GLN A 46 9.07 9.35 -9.03
N GLU A 47 9.10 10.46 -9.77
CA GLU A 47 8.63 11.77 -9.30
C GLU A 47 7.13 11.77 -8.98
N SER A 48 6.32 11.05 -9.76
CA SER A 48 4.89 10.88 -9.48
C SER A 48 4.64 10.04 -8.21
N ALA A 49 5.46 9.01 -7.99
CA ALA A 49 5.42 8.21 -6.76
C ALA A 49 5.88 9.03 -5.55
N ASP A 50 6.95 9.83 -5.69
CA ASP A 50 7.45 10.73 -4.65
C ASP A 50 6.42 11.81 -4.30
N GLN A 51 5.69 12.35 -5.28
CA GLN A 51 4.57 13.27 -5.03
C GLN A 51 3.40 12.59 -4.32
N ALA A 52 3.06 11.35 -4.66
CA ALA A 52 2.02 10.59 -3.97
C ALA A 52 2.44 10.25 -2.52
N LEU A 53 3.71 9.93 -2.30
CA LEU A 53 4.31 9.73 -0.98
C LEU A 53 4.30 11.02 -0.16
N ASP A 54 4.57 12.16 -0.80
CA ASP A 54 4.54 13.48 -0.17
C ASP A 54 3.14 13.91 0.23
N GLN A 55 2.16 13.67 -0.62
CA GLN A 55 0.75 13.87 -0.29
C GLN A 55 0.31 12.94 0.84
N ALA A 56 0.63 11.65 0.77
CA ALA A 56 0.26 10.67 1.81
C ALA A 56 0.88 11.03 3.18
N ALA A 57 2.08 11.61 3.20
CA ALA A 57 2.79 11.99 4.41
C ALA A 57 2.42 13.35 4.99
N GLU A 58 1.88 14.28 4.20
CA GLU A 58 1.23 15.49 4.73
C GLU A 58 -0.19 15.17 5.21
N GLN A 59 -0.92 14.32 4.49
CA GLN A 59 -2.21 13.77 4.93
C GLN A 59 -2.12 12.92 6.20
N SER A 60 -0.93 12.41 6.54
CA SER A 60 -0.75 11.55 7.72
C SER A 60 -0.67 12.33 9.04
N LYS A 61 -0.11 13.56 9.05
CA LYS A 61 -0.20 14.50 10.19
C LYS A 61 -1.65 14.91 10.47
N GLU A 62 -2.41 15.02 9.38
CA GLU A 62 -3.83 15.31 9.35
C GLU A 62 -4.71 14.12 9.76
N LEU A 63 -4.15 12.91 9.86
CA LEU A 63 -4.94 11.71 10.15
C LEU A 63 -5.22 11.57 11.66
N PHE A 64 -4.29 11.98 12.54
CA PHE A 64 -4.37 11.75 13.99
C PHE A 64 -3.65 12.83 14.83
N PRO A 65 -4.32 13.91 15.26
CA PRO A 65 -3.73 14.88 16.18
C PRO A 65 -3.45 14.24 17.56
N ASP A 66 -2.38 14.70 18.22
CA ASP A 66 -1.95 14.22 19.53
C ASP A 66 -3.05 14.44 20.58
N ARG A 67 -3.50 13.36 21.23
CA ARG A 67 -4.56 13.41 22.25
C ARG A 67 -3.99 13.87 23.58
N SER A 68 -3.57 15.13 23.66
CA SER A 68 -3.16 15.76 24.93
C SER A 68 -4.15 16.80 25.44
N SER A 69 -5.33 16.98 24.84
CA SER A 69 -6.31 17.94 25.34
C SER A 69 -7.77 17.55 25.06
N GLU A 70 -8.58 17.66 26.11
CA GLU A 70 -10.05 17.79 26.15
C GLU A 70 -10.90 16.51 26.29
N VAL A 71 -11.08 16.11 27.55
CA VAL A 71 -12.27 15.38 28.02
C VAL A 71 -13.41 16.39 28.16
N GLY A 72 -14.28 16.47 27.15
CA GLY A 72 -15.55 17.18 27.20
C GLY A 72 -16.69 16.23 27.55
N THR A 73 -17.09 16.18 28.82
CA THR A 73 -18.26 15.44 29.30
C THR A 73 -19.57 16.11 28.83
N GLY A 74 -20.32 15.44 27.95
CA GLY A 74 -21.71 15.84 27.67
C GLY A 74 -22.33 15.32 26.37
N ALA A 75 -22.47 14.01 26.17
CA ALA A 75 -23.19 13.47 25.01
C ALA A 75 -24.68 13.23 25.33
N THR A 76 -25.53 14.20 24.97
CA THR A 76 -26.96 13.93 24.78
C THR A 76 -27.09 13.02 23.56
N LYS A 77 -27.79 11.89 23.69
CA LYS A 77 -28.05 10.89 22.63
C LYS A 77 -28.88 11.51 21.50
N ARG A 78 -28.26 12.33 20.64
CA ARG A 78 -28.85 12.78 19.38
C ARG A 78 -28.96 11.57 18.46
N THR A 79 -30.19 11.25 18.05
CA THR A 79 -30.47 10.27 17.00
C THR A 79 -29.68 10.70 15.76
N LEU A 80 -28.79 9.83 15.29
CA LEU A 80 -28.00 10.05 14.08
C LEU A 80 -28.97 10.21 12.90
N GLU A 81 -29.01 11.38 12.29
CA GLU A 81 -29.66 11.53 10.99
C GLU A 81 -28.70 10.94 9.97
N GLU A 82 -28.98 9.71 9.53
CA GLU A 82 -28.13 9.03 8.55
C GLU A 82 -28.30 9.68 7.18
N ASP A 83 -27.18 9.96 6.50
CA ASP A 83 -27.22 10.34 5.09
C ASP A 83 -27.79 9.18 4.25
N PRO A 84 -28.69 9.41 3.29
CA PRO A 84 -29.32 8.31 2.54
C PRO A 84 -28.37 7.60 1.57
N VAL A 85 -27.28 8.25 1.13
CA VAL A 85 -26.38 7.74 0.08
C VAL A 85 -25.03 7.34 0.66
N PHE A 86 -24.47 8.18 1.51
CA PHE A 86 -23.11 8.08 2.00
C PHE A 86 -23.04 7.50 3.41
N LEU A 87 -21.90 6.90 3.74
CA LEU A 87 -21.69 6.29 5.03
C LEU A 87 -21.55 7.37 6.12
N THR A 88 -22.40 7.32 7.13
CA THR A 88 -22.23 8.12 8.35
C THR A 88 -21.55 7.28 9.42
N VAL A 89 -20.39 7.73 9.90
CA VAL A 89 -19.61 7.09 10.97
C VAL A 89 -19.55 7.98 12.21
N ARG A 90 -19.20 7.40 13.36
CA ARG A 90 -18.92 8.17 14.58
C ARG A 90 -17.42 8.36 14.75
N VAL A 91 -16.99 9.61 14.77
CA VAL A 91 -15.61 9.98 15.09
C VAL A 91 -15.65 10.77 16.39
N GLU A 92 -15.14 10.20 17.47
CA GLU A 92 -15.07 10.87 18.78
C GLU A 92 -16.44 11.41 19.23
N ASP A 93 -17.48 10.58 19.10
CA ASP A 93 -18.88 10.86 19.40
C ASP A 93 -19.62 11.82 18.44
N PHE A 94 -18.94 12.39 17.44
CA PHE A 94 -19.56 13.22 16.41
C PHE A 94 -19.92 12.41 15.15
N PRO A 95 -21.14 12.57 14.60
CA PRO A 95 -21.47 12.02 13.29
C PRO A 95 -20.68 12.72 12.20
N VAL A 96 -20.01 11.93 11.35
CA VAL A 96 -19.31 12.40 10.16
C VAL A 96 -19.83 11.64 8.96
N VAL A 97 -20.23 12.36 7.92
CA VAL A 97 -20.61 11.77 6.62
C VAL A 97 -19.36 11.66 5.75
N LEU A 98 -19.05 10.45 5.32
CA LEU A 98 -17.94 10.15 4.41
C LEU A 98 -18.42 10.22 2.97
N LYS A 99 -18.19 11.36 2.31
CA LYS A 99 -18.76 11.70 0.99
C LYS A 99 -18.17 10.88 -0.16
N ASP A 100 -17.09 10.15 0.09
CA ASP A 100 -16.42 9.24 -0.84
C ASP A 100 -16.63 7.77 -0.47
N VAL A 101 -17.56 7.47 0.46
CA VAL A 101 -17.93 6.10 0.86
C VAL A 101 -19.44 5.91 0.69
N PRO A 102 -19.93 5.57 -0.52
CA PRO A 102 -21.31 5.17 -0.71
C PRO A 102 -21.65 3.93 0.12
N LYS A 103 -22.86 3.87 0.72
CA LYS A 103 -23.28 2.75 1.58
C LYS A 103 -23.30 1.39 0.87
N VAL A 104 -23.45 1.39 -0.45
CA VAL A 104 -23.53 0.19 -1.29
C VAL A 104 -22.16 -0.37 -1.66
N GLU A 105 -21.08 0.36 -1.41
CA GLU A 105 -19.73 -0.11 -1.72
C GLU A 105 -19.32 -1.27 -0.82
N TRP A 106 -18.56 -2.21 -1.40
CA TRP A 106 -18.13 -3.43 -0.70
C TRP A 106 -17.32 -3.14 0.57
N PHE A 107 -16.61 -2.00 0.61
CA PHE A 107 -15.76 -1.61 1.73
C PHE A 107 -16.49 -0.85 2.83
N ALA A 108 -17.70 -0.33 2.55
CA ALA A 108 -18.46 0.49 3.48
C ALA A 108 -18.67 -0.14 4.88
N PRO A 109 -19.04 -1.44 5.02
CA PRO A 109 -19.19 -2.04 6.35
C PRO A 109 -17.88 -2.09 7.14
N TYR A 110 -16.75 -2.31 6.47
CA TYR A 110 -15.45 -2.38 7.13
C TYR A 110 -14.94 -1.00 7.53
N VAL A 111 -15.14 0.01 6.67
CA VAL A 111 -14.85 1.42 7.01
C VAL A 111 -15.63 1.85 8.24
N ARG A 112 -16.92 1.48 8.33
CA ARG A 112 -17.73 1.74 9.52
C ARG A 112 -17.11 1.13 10.77
N ASP A 113 -16.81 -0.17 10.74
CA ASP A 113 -16.27 -0.90 11.90
C ASP A 113 -14.93 -0.31 12.37
N THR A 114 -14.01 0.00 11.44
CA THR A 114 -12.71 0.60 11.82
C THR A 114 -12.84 2.05 12.29
N ALA A 115 -13.79 2.82 11.76
CA ALA A 115 -14.04 4.20 12.17
C ALA A 115 -14.65 4.27 13.56
N GLU A 116 -15.67 3.45 13.84
CA GLU A 116 -16.35 3.39 15.14
C GLU A 116 -15.42 2.90 16.26
N ARG A 117 -14.37 2.14 15.92
CA ARG A 117 -13.29 1.75 16.85
C ARG A 117 -12.18 2.78 16.99
N GLY A 118 -12.23 3.90 16.26
CA GLY A 118 -11.19 4.94 16.28
C GLY A 118 -9.87 4.54 15.63
N ILE A 119 -9.85 3.47 14.83
CA ILE A 119 -8.63 2.95 14.20
C ILE A 119 -8.38 3.66 12.88
N LEU A 120 -9.38 3.72 12.00
CA LEU A 120 -9.30 4.31 10.67
C LEU A 120 -10.63 4.98 10.31
N ALA A 121 -10.66 6.32 10.35
CA ALA A 121 -11.90 7.11 10.29
C ALA A 121 -11.96 8.17 9.16
N GLY A 122 -10.94 8.22 8.30
CA GLY A 122 -10.80 9.24 7.26
C GLY A 122 -9.88 10.40 7.65
N TYR A 123 -9.74 11.37 6.75
CA TYR A 123 -8.84 12.52 6.90
C TYR A 123 -9.40 13.58 7.86
N ARG A 124 -8.51 14.33 8.50
CA ARG A 124 -8.86 15.55 9.24
C ARG A 124 -8.14 16.74 8.63
N ASP A 125 -8.60 17.93 8.94
CA ASP A 125 -7.92 19.16 8.52
C ASP A 125 -6.79 19.51 9.50
N VAL A 126 -6.11 20.62 9.21
CA VAL A 126 -5.04 21.19 10.06
C VAL A 126 -5.50 21.53 11.49
N ASN A 127 -6.81 21.64 11.73
CA ASN A 127 -7.40 21.90 13.04
C ASN A 127 -7.82 20.60 13.75
N GLY A 128 -7.56 19.43 13.15
CA GLY A 128 -7.95 18.12 13.66
C GLY A 128 -9.43 17.79 13.45
N LEU A 129 -10.17 18.55 12.65
CA LEU A 129 -11.59 18.29 12.36
C LEU A 129 -11.74 17.31 11.19
N PRO A 130 -12.62 16.30 11.28
CA PRO A 130 -12.86 15.38 10.17
C PRO A 130 -13.28 16.11 8.89
N THR A 131 -12.60 15.84 7.77
CA THR A 131 -12.92 16.47 6.47
C THR A 131 -14.15 15.88 5.80
N GLY A 132 -14.57 14.68 6.23
CA GLY A 132 -15.62 13.90 5.58
C GLY A 132 -15.13 13.12 4.36
N GLN A 133 -13.82 12.96 4.18
CA GLN A 133 -13.21 12.12 3.14
C GLN A 133 -12.46 10.94 3.78
N PHE A 134 -12.68 9.74 3.27
CA PHE A 134 -11.99 8.53 3.71
C PHE A 134 -10.73 8.22 2.90
N GLY A 135 -10.76 8.48 1.59
CA GLY A 135 -9.71 8.16 0.63
C GLY A 135 -9.62 6.68 0.29
N PRO A 136 -10.69 5.97 -0.12
CA PRO A 136 -10.68 4.51 -0.24
C PRO A 136 -9.63 3.96 -1.23
N ALA A 137 -9.29 4.75 -2.25
CA ALA A 137 -8.32 4.41 -3.30
C ALA A 137 -6.89 4.92 -3.01
N ASP A 138 -6.66 5.58 -1.87
CA ASP A 138 -5.31 6.05 -1.55
C ASP A 138 -4.51 4.89 -0.94
N HIS A 139 -3.21 4.88 -1.21
CA HIS A 139 -2.29 3.91 -0.63
C HIS A 139 -1.89 4.32 0.78
N LEU A 140 -1.50 3.32 1.57
CA LEU A 140 -1.03 3.54 2.94
C LEU A 140 0.49 3.47 3.04
N THR A 141 1.05 4.28 3.95
CA THR A 141 2.48 4.27 4.26
C THR A 141 2.79 3.36 5.46
N ILE A 142 4.07 3.03 5.65
CA ILE A 142 4.56 2.26 6.80
C ILE A 142 4.22 2.93 8.14
N GLU A 143 4.32 4.26 8.22
CA GLU A 143 3.94 5.00 9.44
C GLU A 143 2.44 4.91 9.76
N GLN A 144 1.58 4.90 8.74
CA GLN A 144 0.15 4.70 8.93
C GLN A 144 -0.15 3.25 9.33
N LEU A 145 0.54 2.26 8.75
CA LEU A 145 0.45 0.86 9.17
C LEU A 145 0.82 0.69 10.65
N ALA A 146 1.93 1.28 11.10
CA ALA A 146 2.35 1.20 12.51
C ALA A 146 1.27 1.72 13.45
N LYS A 147 0.72 2.91 13.15
CA LYS A 147 -0.38 3.50 13.93
C LYS A 147 -1.58 2.56 13.96
N ILE A 148 -2.04 2.10 12.79
CA ILE A 148 -3.22 1.24 12.67
C ILE A 148 -3.05 -0.02 13.52
N ALA A 149 -1.90 -0.69 13.42
CA ALA A 149 -1.62 -1.92 14.14
C ALA A 149 -1.51 -1.71 15.66
N VAL A 150 -0.81 -0.67 16.12
CA VAL A 150 -0.68 -0.33 17.56
C VAL A 150 -2.04 -0.02 18.17
N VAL A 151 -2.87 0.79 17.50
CA VAL A 151 -4.22 1.13 17.99
C VAL A 151 -5.14 -0.09 17.93
N ALA A 152 -5.09 -0.90 16.87
CA ALA A 152 -5.89 -2.11 16.75
C ALA A 152 -5.56 -3.16 17.82
N ALA A 153 -4.29 -3.24 18.26
CA ALA A 153 -3.85 -4.08 19.36
C ALA A 153 -4.17 -3.51 20.75
N GLY A 154 -4.71 -2.28 20.84
CA GLY A 154 -5.01 -1.62 22.11
C GLY A 154 -3.75 -1.27 22.91
N ILE A 155 -2.61 -1.10 22.24
CA ILE A 155 -1.33 -0.76 22.88
C ILE A 155 -1.30 0.73 23.18
N ASP A 156 -1.07 1.08 24.44
CA ASP A 156 -0.80 2.45 24.87
C ASP A 156 0.63 2.84 24.51
N THR A 157 0.77 3.89 23.69
CA THR A 157 2.06 4.41 23.26
C THR A 157 2.94 4.91 24.40
N ALA A 158 2.33 5.36 25.51
CA ALA A 158 3.07 5.81 26.68
C ALA A 158 3.86 4.66 27.35
N ALA A 159 3.36 3.42 27.26
CA ALA A 159 4.04 2.25 27.82
C ALA A 159 5.37 1.95 27.11
N CYS A 160 5.42 2.15 25.79
CA CYS A 160 6.61 1.91 24.98
C CYS A 160 7.70 2.97 25.20
N ALA A 161 7.30 4.22 25.47
CA ALA A 161 8.22 5.33 25.73
C ALA A 161 9.09 5.11 26.97
N GLY A 162 8.59 4.39 27.97
CA GLY A 162 9.36 4.05 29.18
C GLY A 162 10.34 2.89 29.01
N SER A 163 10.21 2.09 27.94
CA SER A 163 10.93 0.83 27.77
C SER A 163 11.86 0.77 26.56
N GLY A 164 11.74 1.71 25.61
CA GLY A 164 12.43 1.66 24.32
C GLY A 164 13.11 2.97 23.93
N VAL A 165 14.04 2.87 22.98
CA VAL A 165 14.64 4.01 22.28
C VAL A 165 14.30 3.84 20.80
N LEU A 166 13.76 4.90 20.19
CA LEU A 166 13.41 4.88 18.76
C LEU A 166 14.68 4.69 17.93
N LYS A 167 14.74 3.59 17.17
CA LYS A 167 15.87 3.27 16.29
C LYS A 167 15.73 3.93 14.93
N ASN A 168 14.51 3.96 14.40
CA ASN A 168 14.24 4.46 13.07
C ASN A 168 14.41 5.97 12.98
N SER A 169 15.50 6.40 12.36
CA SER A 169 15.82 7.82 12.16
C SER A 169 14.81 8.54 11.28
N SER A 170 14.15 7.84 10.34
CA SER A 170 13.13 8.43 9.47
C SER A 170 11.82 8.72 10.19
N ALA A 171 11.62 8.18 11.40
CA ALA A 171 10.47 8.46 12.26
C ALA A 171 10.69 9.63 13.23
N VAL A 172 11.92 10.13 13.37
CA VAL A 172 12.25 11.24 14.30
C VAL A 172 11.46 12.49 13.94
N ASP A 173 10.92 13.17 14.95
CA ASP A 173 10.07 14.37 14.84
C ASP A 173 8.80 14.20 13.99
N ARG A 174 8.39 12.95 13.72
CA ARG A 174 7.13 12.63 13.04
C ARG A 174 6.04 12.33 14.05
N TRP A 175 4.79 12.63 13.69
CA TRP A 175 3.60 12.25 14.46
C TRP A 175 3.52 10.72 14.71
N SER A 176 4.16 9.94 13.83
CA SER A 176 4.19 8.48 13.87
C SER A 176 5.24 7.90 14.81
N ALA A 177 6.19 8.70 15.31
CA ALA A 177 7.27 8.29 16.20
C ALA A 177 6.82 7.39 17.37
N PRO A 178 5.77 7.73 18.17
CA PRO A 178 5.35 6.87 19.28
C PRO A 178 4.85 5.49 18.83
N TYR A 179 4.20 5.40 17.67
CA TYR A 179 3.69 4.13 17.13
C TYR A 179 4.82 3.27 16.57
N ILE A 180 5.78 3.89 15.87
CA ILE A 180 6.99 3.20 15.37
C ILE A 180 7.80 2.66 16.55
N LEU A 181 7.98 3.47 17.60
CA LEU A 181 8.66 3.04 18.83
C LEU A 181 7.97 1.81 19.45
N CYS A 182 6.64 1.79 19.52
CA CYS A 182 5.92 0.61 19.99
C CYS A 182 6.14 -0.61 19.11
N ALA A 183 6.06 -0.46 17.79
CA ALA A 183 6.30 -1.56 16.87
C ALA A 183 7.73 -2.14 17.00
N GLU A 184 8.73 -1.26 17.14
CA GLU A 184 10.12 -1.63 17.41
C GLU A 184 10.28 -2.35 18.76
N THR A 185 9.67 -1.81 19.82
CA THR A 185 9.75 -2.35 21.19
C THR A 185 9.10 -3.72 21.28
N ASN A 186 7.99 -3.94 20.55
CA ASN A 186 7.33 -5.23 20.44
C ASN A 186 8.03 -6.19 19.47
N GLY A 187 9.12 -5.77 18.82
CA GLY A 187 9.92 -6.61 17.94
C GLY A 187 9.17 -7.05 16.67
N TRP A 188 8.24 -6.24 16.17
CA TRP A 188 7.52 -6.56 14.94
C TRP A 188 8.47 -6.53 13.75
N ALA A 189 8.41 -7.56 12.89
CA ALA A 189 9.46 -7.90 11.95
C ALA A 189 9.82 -6.73 11.01
N VAL A 190 8.79 -6.05 10.48
CA VAL A 190 8.92 -4.89 9.57
C VAL A 190 9.63 -3.71 10.23
N PHE A 191 9.52 -3.54 11.55
CA PHE A 191 9.99 -2.35 12.27
C PHE A 191 11.23 -2.60 13.12
N SER A 192 11.43 -3.85 13.57
CA SER A 192 12.34 -4.22 14.67
C SER A 192 13.81 -3.82 14.46
N ASP A 193 14.25 -3.73 13.21
CA ASP A 193 15.61 -3.36 12.83
C ASP A 193 15.83 -1.84 12.75
N GLY A 194 14.75 -1.05 12.73
CA GLY A 194 14.77 0.40 12.60
C GLY A 194 15.15 0.92 11.21
N SER A 195 15.22 0.07 10.18
CA SER A 195 15.73 0.46 8.86
C SER A 195 14.64 0.85 7.86
N VAL A 196 13.39 0.42 8.10
CA VAL A 196 12.28 0.63 7.16
C VAL A 196 11.98 2.12 6.93
N PRO A 197 12.00 2.64 5.69
CA PRO A 197 11.60 4.02 5.41
C PRO A 197 10.14 4.26 5.75
N VAL A 198 9.82 5.05 6.77
CA VAL A 198 8.44 5.11 7.30
C VAL A 198 7.42 5.74 6.35
N ARG A 199 7.87 6.53 5.37
CA ARG A 199 7.00 7.14 4.36
C ARG A 199 6.70 6.22 3.18
N LYS A 200 7.44 5.13 2.97
CA LYS A 200 7.21 4.23 1.83
C LYS A 200 5.81 3.61 1.92
N LEU A 201 5.26 3.24 0.78
CA LEU A 201 4.01 2.49 0.72
C LEU A 201 4.18 1.12 1.40
N ALA A 202 3.21 0.76 2.22
CA ALA A 202 3.17 -0.53 2.88
C ALA A 202 2.72 -1.62 1.89
N SER A 203 3.51 -2.67 1.75
CA SER A 203 3.15 -3.80 0.90
C SER A 203 2.11 -4.70 1.56
N ARG A 204 1.41 -5.51 0.76
CA ARG A 204 0.44 -6.50 1.24
C ARG A 204 1.06 -7.47 2.24
N SER A 205 2.29 -7.93 2.03
CA SER A 205 2.99 -8.82 2.97
C SER A 205 3.32 -8.14 4.30
N GLU A 206 3.77 -6.89 4.26
CA GLU A 206 4.10 -6.09 5.45
C GLU A 206 2.87 -5.80 6.30
N VAL A 207 1.74 -5.48 5.66
CA VAL A 207 0.45 -5.29 6.35
C VAL A 207 0.05 -6.55 7.09
N VAL A 208 0.08 -7.71 6.41
CA VAL A 208 -0.36 -8.98 7.00
C VAL A 208 0.51 -9.40 8.17
N VAL A 209 1.84 -9.40 8.02
CA VAL A 209 2.74 -9.82 9.10
C VAL A 209 2.62 -8.90 10.31
N THR A 210 2.50 -7.59 10.08
CA THR A 210 2.38 -6.61 11.16
C THR A 210 1.09 -6.81 11.94
N LEU A 211 -0.04 -7.01 11.27
CA LEU A 211 -1.32 -7.25 11.96
C LEU A 211 -1.31 -8.55 12.75
N LEU A 212 -0.78 -9.64 12.19
CA LEU A 212 -0.66 -10.90 12.93
C LEU A 212 0.20 -10.75 14.19
N GLN A 213 1.35 -10.06 14.08
CA GLN A 213 2.22 -9.80 15.23
C GLN A 213 1.58 -8.86 16.25
N ALA A 214 0.79 -7.87 15.80
CA ALA A 214 0.06 -6.96 16.66
C ALA A 214 -0.99 -7.70 17.53
N PHE A 215 -1.64 -8.73 16.97
CA PHE A 215 -2.52 -9.63 17.71
C PHE A 215 -1.79 -10.81 18.38
N SER A 216 -0.46 -10.73 18.52
CA SER A 216 0.38 -11.74 19.18
C SER A 216 0.24 -13.16 18.59
N LEU A 217 -0.01 -13.25 17.29
CA LEU A 217 -0.14 -14.53 16.60
C LEU A 217 1.22 -15.03 16.10
N PRO A 218 1.46 -16.35 16.17
CA PRO A 218 2.67 -16.94 15.64
C PRO A 218 2.69 -16.81 14.12
N VAL A 219 3.78 -16.27 13.59
CA VAL A 219 4.04 -16.08 12.15
C VAL A 219 5.05 -17.11 11.59
N SER A 220 5.25 -18.23 12.28
CA SER A 220 6.12 -19.33 11.86
C SER A 220 5.30 -20.52 11.36
N GLY A 221 5.78 -21.20 10.32
CA GLY A 221 5.13 -22.38 9.77
C GLY A 221 5.59 -22.74 8.35
N GLU A 222 5.26 -23.95 7.92
CA GLU A 222 5.46 -24.41 6.54
C GLU A 222 4.48 -23.70 5.60
N THR A 223 4.96 -23.28 4.42
CA THR A 223 4.10 -22.66 3.41
C THR A 223 3.22 -23.72 2.77
N SER A 224 1.90 -23.54 2.74
CA SER A 224 1.01 -24.46 2.00
C SER A 224 0.95 -24.20 0.49
N GLN A 225 1.76 -23.26 -0.02
CA GLN A 225 1.79 -22.83 -1.43
C GLN A 225 0.40 -22.53 -1.98
N ARG A 226 -0.42 -21.80 -1.21
CA ARG A 226 -1.78 -21.42 -1.62
C ARG A 226 -1.78 -20.48 -2.82
N PHE A 227 -0.71 -19.71 -2.97
CA PHE A 227 -0.53 -18.76 -4.05
C PHE A 227 0.69 -19.11 -4.87
N SER A 228 0.58 -19.01 -6.20
CA SER A 228 1.66 -19.35 -7.12
C SER A 228 2.86 -18.39 -7.05
N ASP A 229 2.64 -17.19 -6.52
CA ASP A 229 3.65 -16.13 -6.32
C ASP A 229 4.15 -16.05 -4.85
N VAL A 230 3.76 -17.00 -4.00
CA VAL A 230 4.24 -17.10 -2.61
C VAL A 230 4.99 -18.42 -2.42
N GLY A 231 6.32 -18.32 -2.40
CA GLY A 231 7.22 -19.44 -2.17
C GLY A 231 7.99 -19.32 -0.86
N ALA A 232 8.85 -20.29 -0.57
CA ALA A 232 9.66 -20.32 0.66
C ALA A 232 10.62 -19.13 0.81
N SER A 233 11.02 -18.49 -0.30
CA SER A 233 11.86 -17.30 -0.33
C SER A 233 11.07 -15.99 -0.31
N THR A 234 9.75 -16.03 -0.41
CA THR A 234 8.90 -14.83 -0.35
C THR A 234 8.93 -14.29 1.07
N GLU A 235 9.24 -13.00 1.21
CA GLU A 235 9.26 -12.35 2.50
C GLU A 235 7.89 -12.45 3.19
N PHE A 236 7.89 -12.85 4.45
CA PHE A 236 6.68 -13.10 5.25
C PHE A 236 5.71 -14.15 4.68
N ALA A 237 6.17 -15.10 3.86
CA ALA A 237 5.33 -16.16 3.28
C ALA A 237 4.44 -16.87 4.31
N ALA A 238 4.99 -17.23 5.48
CA ALA A 238 4.23 -17.89 6.54
C ALA A 238 3.10 -17.01 7.11
N ALA A 239 3.30 -15.70 7.20
CA ALA A 239 2.26 -14.76 7.63
C ALA A 239 1.15 -14.65 6.58
N ILE A 240 1.51 -14.58 5.29
CA ILE A 240 0.55 -14.55 4.17
C ILE A 240 -0.32 -15.81 4.19
N GLU A 241 0.31 -16.99 4.27
CA GLU A 241 -0.37 -18.28 4.33
C GLU A 241 -1.31 -18.38 5.53
N ARG A 242 -0.87 -17.90 6.70
CA ARG A 242 -1.69 -17.89 7.92
C ARG A 242 -2.89 -16.96 7.78
N ALA A 243 -2.71 -15.72 7.32
CA ALA A 243 -3.82 -14.78 7.16
C ALA A 243 -4.81 -15.23 6.08
N ALA A 244 -4.34 -15.92 5.04
CA ALA A 244 -5.19 -16.54 4.03
C ALA A 244 -5.98 -17.72 4.61
N GLN A 245 -5.33 -18.57 5.44
CA GLN A 245 -6.01 -19.67 6.14
C GLN A 245 -7.10 -19.17 7.09
N ASP A 246 -6.83 -18.06 7.78
CA ASP A 246 -7.76 -17.44 8.73
C ASP A 246 -8.84 -16.58 8.05
N GLY A 247 -8.80 -16.46 6.70
CA GLY A 247 -9.83 -15.79 5.90
C GLY A 247 -9.78 -14.25 5.96
N ILE A 248 -8.69 -13.68 6.46
CA ILE A 248 -8.51 -12.22 6.59
C ILE A 248 -8.12 -11.60 5.26
N VAL A 249 -7.32 -12.32 4.46
CA VAL A 249 -6.94 -11.93 3.11
C VAL A 249 -7.34 -12.99 2.12
N ALA A 250 -7.66 -12.54 0.91
CA ALA A 250 -7.74 -13.38 -0.27
C ALA A 250 -6.72 -12.85 -1.28
N GLY A 251 -6.19 -13.74 -2.11
CA GLY A 251 -5.43 -13.35 -3.29
C GLY A 251 -6.30 -12.58 -4.29
N TYR A 252 -5.72 -12.27 -5.44
CA TYR A 252 -6.43 -11.56 -6.50
C TYR A 252 -7.55 -12.40 -7.10
N THR A 253 -8.55 -11.68 -7.60
CA THR A 253 -9.63 -12.25 -8.41
C THR A 253 -9.65 -11.60 -9.78
N ASP A 254 -10.08 -12.34 -10.80
CA ASP A 254 -10.39 -11.78 -12.11
C ASP A 254 -11.65 -10.90 -12.04
N VAL A 255 -12.00 -10.28 -13.18
CA VAL A 255 -13.19 -9.40 -13.27
C VAL A 255 -14.51 -10.15 -13.14
N GLN A 256 -14.48 -11.49 -13.17
CA GLN A 256 -15.62 -12.37 -12.91
C GLN A 256 -15.69 -12.82 -11.45
N GLY A 257 -14.71 -12.43 -10.61
CA GLY A 257 -14.62 -12.79 -9.21
C GLY A 257 -13.99 -14.16 -8.94
N ASN A 258 -13.39 -14.80 -9.94
CA ASN A 258 -12.68 -16.07 -9.73
C ASN A 258 -11.27 -15.81 -9.19
N PRO A 259 -10.78 -16.60 -8.21
CA PRO A 259 -9.41 -16.48 -7.73
C PRO A 259 -8.40 -16.70 -8.86
N THR A 260 -7.44 -15.79 -9.02
CA THR A 260 -6.33 -15.93 -9.99
C THR A 260 -5.24 -16.89 -9.50
N GLY A 261 -5.21 -17.18 -8.19
CA GLY A 261 -4.16 -17.95 -7.55
C GLY A 261 -2.91 -17.14 -7.18
N THR A 262 -2.92 -15.82 -7.33
CA THR A 262 -1.81 -14.93 -6.95
C THR A 262 -2.18 -14.04 -5.77
N PHE A 263 -1.20 -13.65 -4.95
CA PHE A 263 -1.39 -12.81 -3.77
C PHE A 263 -0.91 -11.36 -3.95
N GLY A 264 0.16 -11.14 -4.70
CA GLY A 264 0.85 -9.86 -4.83
C GLY A 264 1.57 -9.39 -3.57
N PRO A 265 2.58 -10.11 -3.03
CA PRO A 265 3.20 -9.78 -1.74
C PRO A 265 3.78 -8.36 -1.65
N ALA A 266 4.36 -7.87 -2.75
CA ALA A 266 5.03 -6.58 -2.82
C ALA A 266 4.09 -5.41 -3.20
N ASP A 267 2.86 -5.70 -3.60
CA ASP A 267 1.95 -4.67 -4.08
C ASP A 267 1.47 -3.79 -2.92
N PRO A 268 1.32 -2.46 -3.12
CA PRO A 268 0.86 -1.57 -2.08
C PRO A 268 -0.63 -1.80 -1.77
N VAL A 269 -1.03 -1.52 -0.53
CA VAL A 269 -2.41 -1.72 -0.06
C VAL A 269 -3.21 -0.42 -0.11
N LEU A 270 -4.44 -0.50 -0.62
CA LEU A 270 -5.40 0.60 -0.59
C LEU A 270 -6.04 0.75 0.80
N ARG A 271 -6.46 1.97 1.15
CA ARG A 271 -7.13 2.24 2.42
C ARG A 271 -8.42 1.44 2.62
N ALA A 272 -9.21 1.24 1.55
CA ALA A 272 -10.39 0.38 1.60
C ALA A 272 -10.06 -1.09 1.92
N GLU A 273 -8.98 -1.60 1.34
CA GLU A 273 -8.50 -2.96 1.59
C GLU A 273 -7.98 -3.10 3.02
N MET A 274 -7.21 -2.14 3.51
CA MET A 274 -6.76 -2.10 4.90
C MET A 274 -7.92 -2.11 5.87
N ALA A 275 -8.97 -1.30 5.64
CA ALA A 275 -10.15 -1.29 6.49
C ALA A 275 -10.78 -2.69 6.61
N LYS A 276 -10.89 -3.40 5.48
CA LYS A 276 -11.38 -4.79 5.44
C LYS A 276 -10.46 -5.74 6.22
N ILE A 277 -9.16 -5.72 5.94
CA ILE A 277 -8.18 -6.61 6.59
C ILE A 277 -8.21 -6.40 8.11
N VAL A 278 -8.17 -5.15 8.57
CA VAL A 278 -8.19 -4.80 10.00
C VAL A 278 -9.51 -5.19 10.64
N SER A 279 -10.65 -4.89 10.02
CA SER A 279 -11.97 -5.25 10.53
C SER A 279 -12.12 -6.76 10.69
N LEU A 280 -11.70 -7.55 9.69
CA LEU A 280 -11.72 -9.02 9.77
C LEU A 280 -10.77 -9.55 10.84
N ALA A 281 -9.56 -8.99 10.95
CA ALA A 281 -8.61 -9.37 12.00
C ALA A 281 -9.17 -9.08 13.41
N LEU A 282 -9.82 -7.93 13.61
CA LEU A 282 -10.46 -7.58 14.88
C LEU A 282 -11.63 -8.50 15.23
N GLN A 283 -12.46 -8.84 14.24
CA GLN A 283 -13.56 -9.79 14.45
C GLN A 283 -13.07 -11.18 14.85
N LEU A 284 -11.93 -11.60 14.29
CA LEU A 284 -11.38 -12.93 14.54
C LEU A 284 -10.50 -13.02 15.79
N TYR A 285 -9.71 -11.98 16.07
CA TYR A 285 -8.67 -11.99 17.11
C TYR A 285 -8.91 -11.01 18.25
N GLY A 286 -9.65 -9.93 18.04
CA GLY A 286 -9.80 -8.83 19.00
C GLY A 286 -10.62 -9.14 20.25
N GLY A 287 -11.16 -10.36 20.38
CA GLY A 287 -11.86 -10.84 21.58
C GLY A 287 -11.01 -11.75 22.48
N ARG A 288 -9.70 -11.84 22.26
CA ARG A 288 -8.76 -12.66 23.03
C ARG A 288 -7.96 -11.78 23.99
#